data_AF-A0A0V1GSJ7-F1
#
_entry.id   AF-A0A0V1GSJ7-F1
#
_cell.length_a   1.000
_cell.length_b   1.000
_cell.length_c   1.000
_cell.angle_alpha   90.00
_cell.angle_beta   90.00
_cell.angle_gamma   90.00
#
_symmetry.space_group_name_H-M   'P 1'
#
loop_
_entity.id
_entity.type
_entity.pdbx_description
1 polymer ?
#
loop_
_entity_poly.entity_id
_entity_poly.type
_entity_poly.pdbx_seq_one_letter_code
_entity_poly.pdbx_strand_id
1 'polypeptide(L)'
;MVFEKIKNNMLSNAIKVLLILLLCFNVEKTLSSSFSCPADTYPDVYRGGARDLNHCTTFVPSRELKTAQNLPETKGEKSLLLKMVNYCKYNFKKGQLLSYLNEDAMLYHGNYEYPEKEITVHSATEVGKTKYASTVRRFHKYWNDYSKHECYFNTAIYFNRSLDEISSTDMERCLSNVWGFFEVRYIPNDIRHPWWQDYTFEDSEIEHAIGLNIMCRCMKIQSKNNEYKFATRAWTCSADNCQYFACVSSAYKDCLETRFKRCTFPPNETVCREYTYVRQQEADIPYGKECPERDYGEICKCPCSDRQ
;
A
#
# COMPACT_ATOMS: atom_id res chain seq x y z
N MET A 1 21.42 -59.01 -2.88
CA MET A 1 20.10 -59.07 -3.54
C MET A 1 18.97 -58.37 -2.76
N VAL A 2 18.88 -58.50 -1.43
CA VAL A 2 17.82 -57.81 -0.63
C VAL A 2 18.03 -56.29 -0.53
N PHE A 3 19.29 -55.84 -0.39
CA PHE A 3 19.63 -54.41 -0.27
C PHE A 3 19.36 -53.58 -1.54
N GLU A 4 19.56 -54.14 -2.74
CA GLU A 4 19.22 -53.44 -4.00
C GLU A 4 17.71 -53.25 -4.17
N LYS A 5 16.91 -54.22 -3.73
CA LYS A 5 15.45 -54.16 -3.83
C LYS A 5 14.85 -53.09 -2.91
N ILE A 6 15.44 -52.89 -1.73
CA ILE A 6 15.06 -51.82 -0.78
C ILE A 6 15.45 -50.44 -1.33
N LYS A 7 16.65 -50.32 -1.93
CA LYS A 7 17.14 -49.06 -2.51
C LYS A 7 16.29 -48.61 -3.71
N ASN A 8 15.87 -49.55 -4.57
CA ASN A 8 15.01 -49.26 -5.72
C ASN A 8 13.58 -48.87 -5.30
N ASN A 9 13.03 -49.48 -4.25
CA ASN A 9 11.72 -49.10 -3.72
C ASN A 9 11.73 -47.70 -3.05
N MET A 10 12.80 -47.34 -2.35
CA MET A 10 12.93 -45.99 -1.78
C MET A 10 13.10 -44.92 -2.86
N LEU A 11 13.87 -45.19 -3.92
CA LEU A 11 14.03 -44.28 -5.05
C LEU A 11 12.72 -44.08 -5.81
N SER A 12 11.95 -45.15 -6.03
CA SER A 12 10.61 -45.10 -6.66
C SER A 12 9.61 -44.27 -5.83
N ASN A 13 9.63 -44.40 -4.50
CA ASN A 13 8.74 -43.62 -3.63
C ASN A 13 9.15 -42.15 -3.57
N ALA A 14 10.44 -41.83 -3.56
CA ALA A 14 10.93 -40.46 -3.61
C ALA A 14 10.54 -39.76 -4.93
N ILE A 15 10.62 -40.45 -6.07
CA ILE A 15 10.20 -39.93 -7.37
C ILE A 15 8.69 -39.70 -7.41
N LYS A 16 7.88 -40.59 -6.83
CA LYS A 16 6.41 -40.39 -6.73
C LYS A 16 6.05 -39.18 -5.86
N VAL A 17 6.72 -39.00 -4.72
CA VAL A 17 6.52 -37.84 -3.85
C VAL A 17 6.97 -36.54 -4.55
N LEU A 18 8.08 -36.57 -5.28
CA LEU A 18 8.56 -35.44 -6.08
C LEU A 18 7.58 -35.11 -7.23
N LEU A 19 7.00 -36.11 -7.89
CA LEU A 19 5.98 -35.93 -8.92
C LEU A 19 4.67 -35.36 -8.34
N ILE A 20 4.25 -35.80 -7.15
CA ILE A 20 3.08 -35.25 -6.46
C ILE A 20 3.36 -33.79 -6.05
N LEU A 21 4.54 -33.48 -5.50
CA LEU A 21 4.94 -32.11 -5.20
C LEU A 21 4.98 -31.25 -6.47
N LEU A 22 5.56 -31.74 -7.57
CA LEU A 22 5.58 -31.05 -8.86
C LEU A 22 4.17 -30.87 -9.44
N LEU A 23 3.26 -31.82 -9.26
CA LEU A 23 1.85 -31.67 -9.65
C LEU A 23 1.14 -30.64 -8.77
N CYS A 24 1.38 -30.63 -7.45
CA CYS A 24 0.84 -29.62 -6.54
C CYS A 24 1.37 -28.21 -6.86
N PHE A 25 2.66 -28.04 -7.17
CA PHE A 25 3.25 -26.75 -7.53
C PHE A 25 2.92 -26.28 -8.96
N ASN A 26 2.61 -27.19 -9.88
CA ASN A 26 2.17 -26.81 -11.24
C ASN A 26 0.67 -26.48 -11.32
N VAL A 27 -0.15 -26.96 -10.37
CA VAL A 27 -1.59 -26.61 -10.31
C VAL A 27 -1.81 -25.17 -9.82
N GLU A 28 -0.85 -24.54 -9.14
CA GLU A 28 -0.96 -23.13 -8.72
C GLU A 28 -0.74 -22.12 -9.86
N LYS A 29 -0.22 -22.52 -11.02
CA LYS A 29 0.13 -21.58 -12.11
C LYS A 29 -0.99 -21.25 -13.09
N THR A 30 -2.20 -21.78 -12.91
CA THR A 30 -3.37 -21.44 -13.76
C THR A 30 -4.65 -21.22 -12.96
N LEU A 31 -4.55 -20.80 -11.69
CA LEU A 31 -5.65 -20.05 -11.10
C LEU A 31 -5.39 -18.59 -11.45
N SER A 32 -6.05 -18.08 -12.49
CA SER A 32 -6.29 -16.64 -12.60
C SER A 32 -6.69 -16.18 -11.21
N SER A 33 -5.97 -15.24 -10.60
CA SER A 33 -6.37 -14.72 -9.31
C SER A 33 -7.82 -14.29 -9.45
N SER A 34 -8.71 -14.79 -8.61
CA SER A 34 -10.14 -14.44 -8.63
C SER A 34 -10.40 -13.02 -8.14
N PHE A 35 -9.34 -12.22 -8.10
CA PHE A 35 -9.28 -10.90 -7.55
C PHE A 35 -8.29 -10.05 -8.35
N SER A 36 -8.62 -8.77 -8.45
CA SER A 36 -7.82 -7.71 -9.03
C SER A 36 -7.71 -6.51 -8.10
N CYS A 37 -6.74 -5.66 -8.39
CA CYS A 37 -6.53 -4.38 -7.75
C CYS A 37 -6.84 -3.22 -8.71
N PRO A 38 -7.10 -2.01 -8.20
CA PRO A 38 -7.35 -0.84 -9.05
C PRO A 38 -6.26 -0.57 -10.10
N ALA A 39 -5.00 -0.86 -9.76
CA ALA A 39 -3.86 -0.74 -10.68
C ALA A 39 -3.86 -1.78 -11.82
N ASP A 40 -4.50 -2.94 -11.65
CA ASP A 40 -4.62 -3.95 -12.71
C ASP A 40 -5.65 -3.54 -13.76
N THR A 41 -6.70 -2.83 -13.32
CA THR A 41 -7.83 -2.42 -14.17
C THR A 41 -7.59 -1.06 -14.83
N TYR A 42 -6.91 -0.15 -14.13
CA TYR A 42 -6.53 1.16 -14.67
C TYR A 42 -5.02 1.43 -14.52
N PRO A 43 -4.17 0.65 -15.22
CA PRO A 43 -2.72 0.75 -15.09
C PRO A 43 -2.15 2.10 -15.57
N ASP A 44 -2.88 2.85 -16.40
CA ASP A 44 -2.47 4.19 -16.84
C ASP A 44 -2.74 5.27 -15.78
N VAL A 45 -3.67 5.01 -14.85
CA VAL A 45 -4.11 5.98 -13.84
C VAL A 45 -3.46 5.69 -12.49
N TYR A 46 -3.54 4.45 -12.03
CA TYR A 46 -3.06 4.03 -10.73
C TYR A 46 -1.74 3.27 -10.82
N ARG A 47 -0.99 3.26 -9.72
CA ARG A 47 0.15 2.35 -9.53
C ARG A 47 -0.12 1.46 -8.32
N GLY A 48 0.69 0.43 -8.13
CA GLY A 48 0.63 -0.46 -6.98
C GLY A 48 0.24 -1.87 -7.40
N GLY A 49 -0.52 -2.57 -6.57
CA GLY A 49 -0.91 -3.94 -6.84
C GLY A 49 -1.30 -4.69 -5.57
N ALA A 50 -1.29 -6.02 -5.66
CA ALA A 50 -1.63 -6.90 -4.56
C ALA A 50 -0.64 -6.72 -3.39
N ARG A 51 -1.17 -6.43 -2.21
CA ARG A 51 -0.42 -6.42 -0.95
C ARG A 51 -0.36 -7.84 -0.38
N ASP A 52 -1.50 -8.52 -0.39
CA ASP A 52 -1.62 -9.93 -0.05
C ASP A 52 -2.77 -10.54 -0.88
N LEU A 53 -3.20 -11.76 -0.56
CA LEU A 53 -4.27 -12.46 -1.29
C LEU A 53 -5.58 -11.67 -1.35
N ASN A 54 -5.86 -10.82 -0.34
CA ASN A 54 -7.16 -10.17 -0.16
C ASN A 54 -7.07 -8.64 -0.09
N HIS A 55 -5.88 -8.04 -0.19
CA HIS A 55 -5.69 -6.60 -0.07
C HIS A 55 -4.84 -6.04 -1.19
N CYS A 56 -5.13 -4.79 -1.56
CA CYS A 56 -4.43 -4.02 -2.57
C CYS A 56 -3.79 -2.79 -1.94
N THR A 57 -2.61 -2.40 -2.45
CA THR A 57 -2.08 -1.05 -2.27
C THR A 57 -2.24 -0.30 -3.58
N THR A 58 -2.90 0.85 -3.54
CA THR A 58 -3.17 1.70 -4.70
C THR A 58 -2.52 3.06 -4.49
N PHE A 59 -1.56 3.40 -5.34
CA PHE A 59 -1.00 4.74 -5.41
C PHE A 59 -1.87 5.59 -6.31
N VAL A 60 -2.49 6.60 -5.72
CA VAL A 60 -3.40 7.53 -6.36
C VAL A 60 -2.64 8.80 -6.71
N PRO A 61 -2.75 9.31 -7.95
CA PRO A 61 -2.15 10.60 -8.30
C PRO A 61 -2.67 11.70 -7.37
N SER A 62 -1.79 12.46 -6.73
CA SER A 62 -2.18 13.52 -5.78
C SER A 62 -3.03 14.63 -6.43
N ARG A 63 -2.93 14.80 -7.74
CA ARG A 63 -3.79 15.70 -8.52
C ARG A 63 -5.28 15.38 -8.40
N GLU A 64 -5.66 14.12 -8.12
CA GLU A 64 -7.05 13.71 -7.89
C GLU A 64 -7.65 14.34 -6.62
N LEU A 65 -6.83 14.84 -5.70
CA LEU A 65 -7.31 15.58 -4.53
C LEU A 65 -7.84 16.97 -4.91
N LYS A 66 -7.51 17.51 -6.10
CA LYS A 66 -8.03 18.80 -6.59
C LYS A 66 -9.46 18.66 -7.12
N THR A 67 -9.78 17.54 -7.75
CA THR A 67 -11.12 17.23 -8.27
C THR A 67 -12.07 16.78 -7.15
N ALA A 68 -11.53 16.29 -6.04
CA ALA A 68 -12.26 15.88 -4.84
C ALA A 68 -12.84 17.04 -3.98
N GLN A 69 -12.71 18.31 -4.41
CA GLN A 69 -13.24 19.50 -3.70
C GLN A 69 -14.77 19.50 -3.47
N ASN A 70 -15.51 18.57 -4.08
CA ASN A 70 -16.96 18.45 -3.97
C ASN A 70 -17.42 17.35 -2.99
N LEU A 71 -16.53 16.69 -2.25
CA LEU A 71 -16.93 15.65 -1.28
C LEU A 71 -17.64 16.28 -0.06
N PRO A 72 -18.78 15.72 0.41
CA PRO A 72 -19.64 16.34 1.43
C PRO A 72 -18.93 16.70 2.73
N GLU A 73 -17.98 15.87 3.16
CA GLU A 73 -17.20 16.03 4.40
C GLU A 73 -16.04 17.05 4.26
N THR A 74 -15.72 17.54 3.06
CA THR A 74 -14.58 18.46 2.82
C THR A 74 -14.95 19.95 2.83
N LYS A 75 -16.23 20.28 3.07
CA LYS A 75 -16.69 21.68 3.23
C LYS A 75 -16.18 22.25 4.55
N GLY A 76 -14.95 22.76 4.55
CA GLY A 76 -14.40 23.60 5.62
C GLY A 76 -13.07 23.13 6.23
N GLU A 77 -12.58 21.93 5.89
CA GLU A 77 -11.41 21.34 6.54
C GLU A 77 -10.11 21.51 5.73
N LYS A 78 -9.07 22.02 6.41
CA LYS A 78 -7.81 22.50 5.82
C LYS A 78 -6.70 21.43 5.68
N SER A 79 -6.77 20.31 6.40
CA SER A 79 -5.67 19.31 6.42
C SER A 79 -5.65 18.48 5.15
N LEU A 80 -4.46 18.33 4.55
CA LEU A 80 -4.25 17.50 3.37
C LEU A 80 -4.45 16.03 3.71
N LEU A 81 -4.03 15.62 4.92
CA LEU A 81 -4.20 14.26 5.44
C LEU A 81 -5.66 13.81 5.39
N LEU A 82 -6.57 14.64 5.88
CA LEU A 82 -8.01 14.30 5.93
C LEU A 82 -8.63 14.16 4.53
N LYS A 83 -8.19 14.98 3.57
CA LYS A 83 -8.59 14.83 2.16
C LYS A 83 -8.15 13.49 1.58
N MET A 84 -6.93 13.05 1.89
CA MET A 84 -6.41 11.74 1.46
C MET A 84 -7.18 10.59 2.12
N VAL A 85 -7.49 10.69 3.42
CA VAL A 85 -8.31 9.69 4.14
C VAL A 85 -9.67 9.53 3.48
N ASN A 86 -10.38 10.64 3.27
CA ASN A 86 -11.71 10.63 2.67
C ASN A 86 -11.68 10.11 1.23
N TYR A 87 -10.67 10.49 0.44
CA TYR A 87 -10.50 9.96 -0.90
C TYR A 87 -10.40 8.42 -0.89
N CYS A 88 -9.56 7.86 -0.02
CA CYS A 88 -9.41 6.40 0.06
C CYS A 88 -10.73 5.71 0.45
N LYS A 89 -11.43 6.30 1.43
CA LYS A 89 -12.69 5.77 1.98
C LYS A 89 -13.78 5.71 0.92
N TYR A 90 -13.95 6.77 0.14
CA TYR A 90 -15.04 6.86 -0.85
C TYR A 90 -14.74 6.15 -2.17
N ASN A 91 -13.48 6.08 -2.60
CA ASN A 91 -13.14 5.52 -3.91
C ASN A 91 -12.75 4.04 -3.88
N PHE A 92 -12.40 3.47 -2.71
CA PHE A 92 -11.84 2.11 -2.67
C PHE A 92 -12.45 1.19 -1.60
N LYS A 93 -13.73 0.79 -1.70
CA LYS A 93 -14.37 -0.17 -0.77
C LYS A 93 -14.11 0.14 0.72
N LYS A 94 -14.32 1.41 1.14
CA LYS A 94 -13.96 1.90 2.49
C LYS A 94 -12.47 1.74 2.79
N GLY A 95 -11.64 2.03 1.78
CA GLY A 95 -10.19 1.91 1.86
C GLY A 95 -9.62 2.90 2.86
N GLN A 96 -8.43 2.57 3.35
CA GLN A 96 -7.72 3.33 4.36
C GLN A 96 -6.49 4.00 3.77
N LEU A 97 -6.14 5.18 4.28
CA LEU A 97 -4.87 5.82 3.93
C LEU A 97 -3.69 5.02 4.49
N LEU A 98 -2.64 4.83 3.69
CA LEU A 98 -1.40 4.19 4.15
C LEU A 98 -0.42 5.24 4.66
N SER A 99 -0.25 5.28 5.98
CA SER A 99 0.79 6.06 6.64
C SER A 99 2.10 5.29 6.72
N TYR A 100 3.18 5.94 6.32
CA TYR A 100 4.52 5.35 6.27
C TYR A 100 5.33 5.64 7.53
N LEU A 101 4.85 5.13 8.66
CA LEU A 101 5.45 5.36 9.99
C LEU A 101 6.40 4.25 10.42
N ASN A 102 6.17 3.04 9.92
CA ASN A 102 6.94 1.85 10.26
C ASN A 102 7.41 1.13 8.98
N GLU A 103 8.37 0.23 9.16
CA GLU A 103 8.96 -0.56 8.07
C GLU A 103 7.94 -1.52 7.43
N ASP A 104 6.90 -1.93 8.16
CA ASP A 104 5.85 -2.83 7.65
C ASP A 104 5.00 -2.22 6.53
N ALA A 105 4.85 -0.89 6.52
CA ALA A 105 4.20 -0.19 5.42
C ALA A 105 5.00 -0.33 4.10
N MET A 106 6.31 -0.58 4.20
CA MET A 106 7.26 -0.61 3.08
C MET A 106 7.52 -2.01 2.52
N LEU A 107 7.24 -3.07 3.28
CA LEU A 107 7.56 -4.48 2.93
C LEU A 107 6.95 -4.98 1.61
N TYR A 108 5.95 -4.28 1.08
CA TYR A 108 5.14 -4.75 -0.05
C TYR A 108 5.55 -4.08 -1.38
N HIS A 109 6.45 -3.09 -1.34
CA HIS A 109 6.82 -2.31 -2.54
C HIS A 109 7.68 -3.07 -3.54
N GLY A 110 8.46 -4.03 -3.08
CA GLY A 110 9.33 -4.86 -3.92
C GLY A 110 8.58 -5.69 -4.96
N ASN A 111 7.26 -5.86 -4.79
CA ASN A 111 6.41 -6.59 -5.72
C ASN A 111 5.78 -5.68 -6.78
N TYR A 112 5.92 -4.35 -6.67
CA TYR A 112 5.28 -3.40 -7.56
C TYR A 112 6.23 -2.96 -8.66
N GLU A 113 5.74 -2.97 -9.90
CA GLU A 113 6.45 -2.47 -11.07
C GLU A 113 5.84 -1.16 -11.55
N TYR A 114 6.69 -0.17 -11.78
CA TYR A 114 6.27 1.16 -12.24
C TYR A 114 6.95 1.48 -13.58
N PRO A 115 6.21 1.94 -14.60
CA PRO A 115 6.80 2.40 -15.86
C PRO A 115 7.85 3.51 -15.67
N GLU A 116 7.64 4.39 -14.67
CA GLU A 116 8.51 5.51 -14.35
C GLU A 116 9.84 5.09 -13.69
N LYS A 117 10.01 3.80 -13.33
CA LYS A 117 11.11 3.23 -12.52
C LYS A 117 11.22 3.77 -11.09
N GLU A 118 10.84 5.02 -10.85
CA GLU A 118 10.80 5.67 -9.54
C GLU A 118 9.59 6.62 -9.47
N ILE A 119 8.90 6.62 -8.34
CA ILE A 119 7.76 7.51 -8.06
C ILE A 119 7.95 8.25 -6.74
N THR A 120 7.32 9.42 -6.59
CA THR A 120 7.25 10.14 -5.31
C THR A 120 5.88 10.00 -4.65
N VAL A 121 5.85 9.50 -3.42
CA VAL A 121 4.62 9.20 -2.68
C VAL A 121 4.57 10.00 -1.39
N HIS A 122 3.44 10.64 -1.10
CA HIS A 122 3.19 11.32 0.15
C HIS A 122 3.23 10.32 1.31
N SER A 123 3.98 10.62 2.37
CA SER A 123 4.14 9.70 3.51
C SER A 123 2.88 9.51 4.37
N ALA A 124 1.85 10.31 4.09
CA ALA A 124 0.62 10.46 4.89
C ALA A 124 0.93 10.78 6.36
N THR A 125 1.94 11.64 6.56
CA THR A 125 2.32 12.17 7.85
C THR A 125 2.53 13.67 7.75
N GLU A 126 1.90 14.38 8.67
CA GLU A 126 1.93 15.82 8.84
C GLU A 126 2.77 16.13 10.09
N VAL A 127 3.80 16.95 9.97
CA VAL A 127 4.73 17.20 11.09
C VAL A 127 4.73 18.66 11.48
N GLY A 128 4.49 18.91 12.76
CA GLY A 128 4.71 20.20 13.39
C GLY A 128 6.05 20.25 14.11
N LYS A 129 6.84 21.29 13.85
CA LYS A 129 8.10 21.55 14.54
C LYS A 129 7.90 22.57 15.65
N THR A 130 8.34 22.25 16.86
CA THR A 130 8.31 23.21 17.98
C THR A 130 9.61 24.01 18.07
N LYS A 131 9.51 25.25 18.54
CA LYS A 131 10.65 26.06 19.01
C LYS A 131 11.01 25.77 20.47
N TYR A 132 10.06 25.25 21.25
CA TYR A 132 10.26 25.03 22.68
C TYR A 132 11.18 23.84 22.91
N ALA A 133 12.32 24.10 23.53
CA ALA A 133 13.21 23.06 24.02
C ALA A 133 13.09 22.92 25.54
N SER A 134 13.06 21.68 26.00
CA SER A 134 13.20 21.36 27.43
C SER A 134 14.55 20.71 27.67
N THR A 135 15.10 20.94 28.87
CA THR A 135 16.29 20.24 29.32
C THR A 135 15.89 18.88 29.88
N VAL A 136 16.25 17.81 29.19
CA VAL A 136 15.88 16.43 29.57
C VAL A 136 17.11 15.57 29.80
N ARG A 137 17.06 14.69 30.81
CA ARG A 137 18.14 13.73 31.06
C ARG A 137 18.01 12.55 30.09
N ARG A 138 19.05 12.32 29.28
CA ARG A 138 19.12 11.24 28.27
C ARG A 138 20.50 10.60 28.30
N PHE A 139 20.59 9.37 27.82
CA PHE A 139 21.86 8.66 27.69
C PHE A 139 22.71 9.29 26.58
N HIS A 140 23.98 9.55 26.87
CA HIS A 140 24.94 10.16 25.97
C HIS A 140 25.93 9.11 25.46
N LYS A 141 25.78 8.71 24.19
CA LYS A 141 26.55 7.61 23.60
C LYS A 141 28.07 7.79 23.67
N TYR A 142 28.57 9.01 23.42
CA TYR A 142 30.01 9.29 23.42
C TYR A 142 30.66 9.24 24.81
N TRP A 143 29.95 9.65 25.87
CA TRP A 143 30.46 9.69 27.24
C TRP A 143 30.03 8.45 28.05
N ASN A 144 29.14 7.64 27.50
CA ASN A 144 28.59 6.44 28.12
C ASN A 144 27.91 6.73 29.48
N ASP A 145 27.21 7.88 29.59
CA ASP A 145 26.58 8.36 30.83
C ASP A 145 25.20 8.99 30.58
N TYR A 146 24.53 9.44 31.65
CA TYR A 146 23.25 10.16 31.55
C TYR A 146 23.42 11.66 31.83
N SER A 147 23.43 12.46 30.78
CA SER A 147 23.62 13.91 30.84
C SER A 147 22.37 14.70 30.40
N LYS A 148 22.38 16.01 30.69
CA LYS A 148 21.29 16.93 30.34
C LYS A 148 21.42 17.32 28.87
N HIS A 149 20.33 17.19 28.13
CA HIS A 149 20.23 17.51 26.70
C HIS A 149 19.14 18.53 26.48
N GLU A 150 19.33 19.38 25.48
CA GLU A 150 18.30 20.30 24.99
C GLU A 150 17.45 19.55 23.95
N CYS A 151 16.19 19.28 24.29
CA CYS A 151 15.28 18.46 23.47
C CYS A 151 14.06 19.26 23.02
N TYR A 152 13.77 19.19 21.73
CA TYR A 152 12.58 19.76 21.10
C TYR A 152 11.53 18.67 20.94
N PHE A 153 10.27 18.98 21.23
CA PHE A 153 9.12 18.06 21.13
C PHE A 153 8.27 18.40 19.90
N ASN A 154 8.53 17.70 18.81
CA ASN A 154 7.76 17.83 17.58
C ASN A 154 6.54 16.92 17.66
N THR A 155 5.50 17.23 16.89
CA THR A 155 4.30 16.37 16.82
C THR A 155 4.14 15.86 15.40
N ALA A 156 3.93 14.56 15.28
CA ALA A 156 3.58 13.90 14.04
C ALA A 156 2.10 13.53 14.06
N ILE A 157 1.37 13.91 13.03
CA ILE A 157 -0.04 13.59 12.82
C ILE A 157 -0.12 12.65 11.63
N TYR A 158 -0.84 11.55 11.77
CA TYR A 158 -0.89 10.50 10.75
C TYR A 158 -2.20 9.72 10.84
N PHE A 159 -2.51 8.96 9.80
CA PHE A 159 -3.65 8.05 9.83
C PHE A 159 -3.23 6.70 10.42
N ASN A 160 -3.81 6.31 11.55
CA ASN A 160 -3.59 5.03 12.18
C ASN A 160 -4.57 4.00 11.64
N ARG A 161 -4.09 3.12 10.76
CA ARG A 161 -4.92 2.09 10.13
C ARG A 161 -5.54 1.10 11.10
N SER A 162 -4.86 0.81 12.21
CA SER A 162 -5.35 -0.14 13.22
C SER A 162 -6.50 0.43 14.05
N LEU A 163 -6.52 1.75 14.23
CA LEU A 163 -7.57 2.47 14.98
C LEU A 163 -8.60 3.13 14.06
N ASP A 164 -8.36 3.16 12.75
CA ASP A 164 -9.18 3.83 11.73
C ASP A 164 -9.41 5.32 12.01
N GLU A 165 -8.41 6.00 12.58
CA GLU A 165 -8.50 7.40 12.98
C GLU A 165 -7.21 8.18 12.69
N ILE A 166 -7.31 9.50 12.71
CA ILE A 166 -6.13 10.36 12.73
C ILE A 166 -5.56 10.35 14.15
N SER A 167 -4.35 9.84 14.29
CA SER A 167 -3.62 9.83 15.55
C SER A 167 -2.46 10.82 15.50
N SER A 168 -1.89 11.11 16.67
CA SER A 168 -0.66 11.87 16.78
C SER A 168 0.34 11.19 17.72
N THR A 169 1.62 11.43 17.48
CA THR A 169 2.69 11.00 18.37
C THR A 169 3.70 12.12 18.54
N ASP A 170 4.22 12.26 19.75
CA ASP A 170 5.28 13.21 20.04
C ASP A 170 6.64 12.60 19.71
N MET A 171 7.47 13.40 19.08
CA MET A 171 8.82 13.06 18.68
C MET A 171 9.81 13.97 19.36
N GLU A 172 10.76 13.37 20.06
CA GLU A 172 11.88 14.10 20.63
C GLU A 172 13.01 14.28 19.62
N ARG A 173 13.54 15.50 19.55
CA ARG A 173 14.80 15.84 18.88
C ARG A 173 15.74 16.42 19.92
N CYS A 174 16.68 15.62 20.41
CA CYS A 174 17.66 16.08 21.38
C CYS A 174 18.98 16.47 20.71
N LEU A 175 19.51 17.62 21.10
CA LEU A 175 20.86 18.05 20.77
C LEU A 175 21.75 17.82 22.00
N SER A 176 22.94 17.26 21.77
CA SER A 176 24.00 17.28 22.77
C SER A 176 24.98 18.40 22.47
N ASN A 177 25.36 19.13 23.51
CA ASN A 177 26.32 20.21 23.40
C ASN A 177 27.63 19.71 23.98
N VAL A 178 28.67 19.60 23.16
CA VAL A 178 30.04 19.38 23.67
C VAL A 178 30.70 20.72 23.87
N TRP A 179 31.04 21.00 25.12
CA TRP A 179 31.82 22.18 25.50
C TRP A 179 33.31 21.84 25.48
N GLY A 180 34.01 22.31 24.44
CA GLY A 180 35.47 22.41 24.41
C GLY A 180 35.92 23.84 24.71
N PHE A 181 37.21 24.05 24.99
CA PHE A 181 37.76 25.32 25.50
C PHE A 181 37.42 26.58 24.69
N PHE A 182 36.97 26.50 23.43
CA PHE A 182 36.54 27.66 22.63
C PHE A 182 35.39 27.42 21.63
N GLU A 183 34.75 26.24 21.61
CA GLU A 183 33.66 25.96 20.66
C GLU A 183 32.55 25.12 21.31
N VAL A 184 31.31 25.57 21.15
CA VAL A 184 30.12 24.72 21.36
C VAL A 184 29.89 23.95 20.06
N ARG A 185 30.09 22.63 20.09
CA ARG A 185 29.67 21.76 18.99
C ARG A 185 28.37 21.05 19.35
N TYR A 186 27.38 21.23 18.48
CA TYR A 186 26.17 20.42 18.48
C TYR A 186 26.50 19.05 17.91
N ILE A 187 26.46 18.02 18.75
CA ILE A 187 26.52 16.64 18.33
C ILE A 187 25.08 16.11 18.28
N PRO A 188 24.57 15.71 17.10
CA PRO A 188 23.34 14.95 17.00
C PRO A 188 23.38 13.72 17.91
N ASN A 189 22.43 13.60 18.84
CA ASN A 189 22.20 12.30 19.45
C ASN A 189 21.33 11.43 18.53
N ASP A 190 21.53 10.12 18.64
CA ASP A 190 20.82 9.07 17.90
C ASP A 190 19.35 8.87 18.36
N ILE A 191 18.83 9.71 19.28
CA ILE A 191 17.40 9.69 19.66
C ILE A 191 16.63 10.51 18.63
N ARG A 192 16.66 10.04 17.38
CA ARG A 192 15.86 10.57 16.28
C ARG A 192 14.98 9.42 15.82
N HIS A 193 13.67 9.65 15.73
CA HIS A 193 12.82 8.64 15.09
C HIS A 193 13.34 8.44 13.65
N PRO A 194 13.59 7.19 13.21
CA PRO A 194 14.19 6.91 11.89
C PRO A 194 13.54 7.64 10.70
N TRP A 195 12.24 7.92 10.77
CA TRP A 195 11.51 8.56 9.68
C TRP A 195 11.75 10.08 9.57
N TRP A 196 12.39 10.75 10.55
CA TRP A 196 12.58 12.20 10.53
C TRP A 196 13.99 12.66 10.94
N GLN A 197 15.01 12.10 10.29
CA GLN A 197 16.40 12.53 10.50
C GLN A 197 16.75 13.91 9.87
N ASP A 198 15.85 14.52 9.08
CA ASP A 198 16.07 15.79 8.39
C ASP A 198 15.22 16.93 8.99
N TYR A 199 15.88 17.84 9.71
CA TYR A 199 15.25 18.98 10.41
C TYR A 199 15.63 20.34 9.80
N THR A 200 16.01 20.37 8.52
CA THR A 200 16.60 21.55 7.87
C THR A 200 15.62 22.68 7.53
N PHE A 201 14.33 22.56 7.87
CA PHE A 201 13.31 23.57 7.59
C PHE A 201 13.15 24.60 8.72
N GLU A 202 12.75 25.80 8.36
CA GLU A 202 12.58 26.94 9.27
C GLU A 202 11.51 26.67 10.33
N ASP A 203 11.74 27.20 11.52
CA ASP A 203 10.86 27.02 12.66
C ASP A 203 9.56 27.81 12.50
N SER A 204 8.42 27.30 12.98
CA SER A 204 7.20 28.12 13.06
C SER A 204 7.39 29.22 14.10
N GLU A 205 7.26 30.48 13.70
CA GLU A 205 7.43 31.65 14.58
C GLU A 205 6.32 31.84 15.63
N ILE A 206 5.39 30.91 15.75
CA ILE A 206 4.19 31.05 16.57
C ILE A 206 4.26 30.07 17.75
N GLU A 207 4.39 30.62 18.95
CA GLU A 207 4.87 29.91 20.13
C GLU A 207 3.78 29.15 20.91
N HIS A 208 2.47 29.44 20.72
CA HIS A 208 1.44 28.91 21.63
C HIS A 208 0.03 28.72 21.04
N ALA A 209 -0.12 28.55 19.73
CA ALA A 209 -1.40 28.14 19.16
C ALA A 209 -1.20 26.92 18.26
N ILE A 210 -2.21 26.08 18.20
CA ILE A 210 -2.37 24.96 17.25
C ILE A 210 -2.55 25.56 15.83
N GLY A 211 -1.54 26.30 15.38
CA GLY A 211 -1.36 26.92 14.08
C GLY A 211 0.01 26.48 13.57
N LEU A 212 0.18 25.17 13.50
CA LEU A 212 1.42 24.48 13.14
C LEU A 212 1.79 24.90 11.70
N ASN A 213 3.03 25.31 11.45
CA ASN A 213 3.57 25.18 10.09
C ASN A 213 3.74 23.68 9.84
N ILE A 214 2.64 23.04 9.42
CA ILE A 214 2.60 21.60 9.14
C ILE A 214 3.40 21.35 7.88
N MET A 215 4.44 20.55 8.03
CA MET A 215 5.27 20.11 6.94
C MET A 215 4.93 18.67 6.55
N CYS A 216 4.99 18.42 5.25
CA CYS A 216 4.80 17.11 4.66
C CYS A 216 6.08 16.68 3.95
N ARG A 217 6.21 15.37 3.74
CA ARG A 217 7.35 14.78 3.04
C ARG A 217 6.89 13.73 2.04
N CYS A 218 7.59 13.68 0.93
CA CYS A 218 7.42 12.61 -0.03
C CYS A 218 8.51 11.55 0.17
N MET A 219 8.19 10.31 -0.15
CA MET A 219 9.11 9.18 -0.25
C MET A 219 9.37 8.91 -1.72
N LYS A 220 10.62 8.63 -2.08
CA LYS A 220 11.00 8.06 -3.36
C LYS A 220 10.98 6.55 -3.23
N ILE A 221 10.15 5.93 -4.05
CA ILE A 221 9.99 4.48 -4.09
C ILE A 221 10.45 4.02 -5.46
N GLN A 222 11.38 3.07 -5.47
CA GLN A 222 11.89 2.47 -6.70
C GLN A 222 11.08 1.23 -7.06
N SER A 223 10.87 1.04 -8.35
CA SER A 223 10.20 -0.14 -8.91
C SER A 223 10.97 -1.41 -8.53
N LYS A 224 10.24 -2.45 -8.11
CA LYS A 224 10.78 -3.74 -7.68
C LYS A 224 11.86 -3.64 -6.58
N ASN A 225 11.74 -2.63 -5.72
CA ASN A 225 12.63 -2.44 -4.58
C ASN A 225 11.82 -2.20 -3.30
N ASN A 226 12.28 -2.78 -2.19
CA ASN A 226 11.75 -2.51 -0.86
C ASN A 226 12.42 -1.29 -0.20
N GLU A 227 13.55 -0.84 -0.75
CA GLU A 227 14.19 0.38 -0.29
C GLU A 227 13.44 1.61 -0.76
N TYR A 228 13.24 2.53 0.18
CA TYR A 228 12.75 3.86 -0.09
C TYR A 228 13.77 4.86 0.43
N LYS A 229 13.77 6.03 -0.19
CA LYS A 229 14.53 7.18 0.28
C LYS A 229 13.55 8.29 0.52
N PHE A 230 13.74 9.10 1.55
CA PHE A 230 12.94 10.31 1.62
C PHE A 230 13.29 11.23 0.44
N ALA A 231 12.27 11.63 -0.31
CA ALA A 231 12.41 12.22 -1.63
C ALA A 231 12.98 13.63 -1.61
N THR A 232 12.84 14.34 -0.49
CA THR A 232 12.97 15.80 -0.42
C THR A 232 13.23 16.29 1.02
N ARG A 233 13.61 17.56 1.13
CA ARG A 233 13.44 18.37 2.35
C ARG A 233 11.95 18.43 2.71
N ALA A 234 11.61 18.69 3.97
CA ALA A 234 10.23 18.91 4.36
C ALA A 234 9.68 20.21 3.74
N TRP A 235 8.43 20.21 3.29
CA TRP A 235 7.77 21.36 2.65
C TRP A 235 6.39 21.60 3.26
N THR A 236 5.86 22.80 3.11
CA THR A 236 4.46 23.09 3.43
C THR A 236 3.55 22.10 2.71
N CYS A 237 2.63 21.46 3.44
CA CYS A 237 1.76 20.44 2.89
C CYS A 237 0.95 20.95 1.69
N SER A 238 1.13 20.31 0.54
CA SER A 238 0.38 20.57 -0.68
C SER A 238 0.23 19.28 -1.48
N ALA A 239 -0.93 19.11 -2.12
CA ALA A 239 -1.18 18.02 -3.05
C ALA A 239 -0.25 18.06 -4.28
N ASP A 240 0.37 19.20 -4.57
CA ASP A 240 1.27 19.36 -5.71
C ASP A 240 2.71 18.90 -5.45
N ASN A 241 3.07 18.62 -4.19
CA ASN A 241 4.46 18.32 -3.84
C ASN A 241 4.85 16.87 -4.14
N CYS A 242 3.93 15.92 -3.94
CA CYS A 242 4.16 14.49 -4.18
C CYS A 242 3.31 14.01 -5.35
N GLN A 243 3.87 13.16 -6.21
CA GLN A 243 3.14 12.64 -7.37
C GLN A 243 1.93 11.79 -6.95
N TYR A 244 2.08 10.99 -5.90
CA TYR A 244 1.06 10.07 -5.43
C TYR A 244 0.83 10.14 -3.92
N PHE A 245 -0.26 9.55 -3.45
CA PHE A 245 -0.47 9.07 -2.08
C PHE A 245 -0.99 7.63 -2.13
N ALA A 246 -0.88 6.87 -1.03
CA ALA A 246 -1.18 5.45 -1.04
C ALA A 246 -2.45 5.10 -0.25
N CYS A 247 -3.38 4.38 -0.86
CA CYS A 247 -4.55 3.79 -0.22
C CYS A 247 -4.40 2.27 -0.11
N VAL A 248 -4.92 1.68 0.95
CA VAL A 248 -5.07 0.22 1.11
C VAL A 248 -6.54 -0.13 1.14
N SER A 249 -6.94 -1.12 0.35
CA SER A 249 -8.31 -1.60 0.27
C SER A 249 -8.35 -3.11 0.15
N SER A 250 -9.52 -3.72 0.36
CA SER A 250 -9.74 -5.11 -0.01
C SER A 250 -9.66 -5.28 -1.53
N ALA A 251 -9.18 -6.43 -1.98
CA ALA A 251 -9.14 -6.79 -3.38
C ALA A 251 -10.57 -6.89 -3.97
N TYR A 252 -10.66 -6.76 -5.29
CA TYR A 252 -11.91 -6.71 -6.03
C TYR A 252 -12.13 -8.04 -6.70
N LYS A 253 -13.28 -8.67 -6.45
CA LYS A 253 -13.63 -9.93 -7.09
C LYS A 253 -13.67 -9.74 -8.59
N ASP A 254 -13.00 -10.64 -9.30
CA ASP A 254 -13.15 -10.77 -10.74
C ASP A 254 -14.34 -11.67 -11.07
N CYS A 255 -14.92 -11.49 -12.24
CA CYS A 255 -15.99 -12.36 -12.70
C CYS A 255 -15.44 -13.77 -12.93
N LEU A 256 -15.99 -14.76 -12.22
CA LEU A 256 -15.67 -16.17 -12.45
C LEU A 256 -16.87 -16.84 -13.08
N GLU A 257 -16.66 -17.37 -14.28
CA GLU A 257 -17.67 -18.10 -15.03
C GLU A 257 -17.04 -19.37 -15.59
N THR A 258 -17.73 -20.50 -15.41
CA THR A 258 -17.28 -21.77 -15.95
C THR A 258 -18.04 -22.08 -17.23
N ARG A 259 -17.29 -22.37 -18.29
CA ARG A 259 -17.81 -22.86 -19.56
C ARG A 259 -17.96 -24.38 -19.51
N PHE A 260 -19.16 -24.89 -19.74
CA PHE A 260 -19.44 -26.31 -19.86
C PHE A 260 -19.85 -26.64 -21.30
N LYS A 261 -19.35 -27.75 -21.84
CA LYS A 261 -19.82 -28.29 -23.12
C LYS A 261 -21.15 -29.02 -22.89
N ARG A 262 -22.25 -28.30 -23.10
CA ARG A 262 -23.61 -28.82 -22.98
C ARG A 262 -24.52 -28.03 -23.92
N CYS A 263 -25.18 -28.75 -24.80
CA CYS A 263 -26.19 -28.19 -25.70
C CYS A 263 -27.35 -27.57 -24.93
N THR A 264 -27.40 -26.25 -24.90
CA THR A 264 -28.42 -25.46 -24.19
C THR A 264 -28.85 -24.26 -25.02
N PHE A 265 -29.98 -23.64 -24.64
CA PHE A 265 -30.41 -22.37 -25.19
C PHE A 265 -29.73 -21.21 -24.43
N PRO A 266 -28.87 -20.42 -25.08
CA PRO A 266 -28.36 -19.20 -24.46
C PRO A 266 -29.49 -18.23 -24.10
N PRO A 267 -29.27 -17.34 -23.11
CA PRO A 267 -30.19 -16.24 -22.86
C PRO A 267 -30.43 -15.43 -24.14
N ASN A 268 -31.70 -15.14 -24.44
CA ASN A 268 -32.14 -14.37 -25.61
C ASN A 268 -31.91 -15.03 -26.99
N GLU A 269 -31.49 -16.30 -27.05
CA GLU A 269 -31.42 -17.05 -28.31
C GLU A 269 -32.52 -18.13 -28.40
N THR A 270 -32.97 -18.39 -29.62
CA THR A 270 -33.91 -19.48 -29.95
C THR A 270 -33.21 -20.70 -30.52
N VAL A 271 -31.88 -20.63 -30.70
CA VAL A 271 -31.06 -21.69 -31.27
C VAL A 271 -30.17 -22.27 -30.18
N CYS A 272 -29.98 -23.58 -30.24
CA CYS A 272 -29.18 -24.32 -29.27
C CYS A 272 -27.70 -24.27 -29.63
N ARG A 273 -26.86 -24.07 -28.61
CA ARG A 273 -25.42 -23.85 -28.76
C ARG A 273 -24.62 -24.85 -27.93
N GLU A 274 -23.41 -25.15 -28.40
CA GLU A 274 -22.52 -26.16 -27.82
C GLU A 274 -22.12 -25.89 -26.36
N TYR A 275 -21.94 -24.61 -26.00
CA TYR A 275 -21.46 -24.22 -24.69
C TYR A 275 -22.53 -23.53 -23.85
N THR A 276 -22.47 -23.79 -22.55
CA THR A 276 -23.24 -23.08 -21.53
C THR A 276 -22.29 -22.50 -20.50
N TYR A 277 -22.72 -21.42 -19.84
CA TYR A 277 -21.89 -20.65 -18.94
C TYR A 277 -22.59 -20.52 -17.59
N VAL A 278 -21.89 -20.90 -16.51
CA VAL A 278 -22.40 -20.78 -15.15
C VAL A 278 -21.53 -19.81 -14.38
N ARG A 279 -22.13 -18.69 -13.98
CA ARG A 279 -21.46 -17.66 -13.18
C ARG A 279 -21.34 -18.11 -11.73
N GLN A 280 -20.12 -18.13 -11.22
CA GLN A 280 -19.77 -18.51 -9.84
C GLN A 280 -19.47 -17.28 -8.98
N GLN A 281 -18.94 -16.22 -9.58
CA GLN A 281 -18.61 -14.98 -8.91
C GLN A 281 -18.92 -13.79 -9.80
N GLU A 282 -19.53 -12.75 -9.23
CA GLU A 282 -19.74 -11.47 -9.88
C GLU A 282 -18.55 -10.54 -9.66
N ALA A 283 -18.28 -9.68 -10.64
CA ALA A 283 -17.21 -8.70 -10.56
C ALA A 283 -17.58 -7.53 -9.63
N ASP A 284 -16.63 -7.11 -8.79
CA ASP A 284 -16.78 -5.90 -7.98
C ASP A 284 -16.42 -4.64 -8.79
N ILE A 285 -17.38 -4.09 -9.54
CA ILE A 285 -17.23 -2.85 -10.32
C ILE A 285 -16.88 -1.66 -9.40
N PRO A 286 -15.97 -0.75 -9.80
CA PRO A 286 -15.36 -0.62 -11.14
C PRO A 286 -14.03 -1.34 -11.33
N TYR A 287 -13.47 -1.98 -10.30
CA TYR A 287 -12.10 -2.49 -10.38
C TYR A 287 -12.01 -4.00 -10.60
N GLY A 288 -13.05 -4.76 -10.29
CA GLY A 288 -13.15 -6.18 -10.64
C GLY A 288 -13.29 -6.37 -12.14
N LYS A 289 -12.56 -7.34 -12.71
CA LYS A 289 -12.62 -7.65 -14.14
C LYS A 289 -13.95 -8.29 -14.49
N GLU A 290 -14.63 -7.76 -15.51
CA GLU A 290 -15.84 -8.36 -16.04
C GLU A 290 -15.56 -9.70 -16.73
N CYS A 291 -16.61 -10.52 -16.86
CA CYS A 291 -16.49 -11.78 -17.58
C CYS A 291 -16.18 -11.49 -19.05
N PRO A 292 -15.33 -12.30 -19.69
CA PRO A 292 -15.08 -12.17 -21.12
C PRO A 292 -16.37 -12.37 -21.92
N GLU A 293 -16.40 -11.86 -23.15
CA GLU A 293 -17.51 -12.12 -24.05
C GLU A 293 -17.71 -13.62 -24.24
N ARG A 294 -18.98 -14.04 -24.15
CA ARG A 294 -19.35 -15.45 -24.20
C ARG A 294 -19.34 -15.92 -25.66
N ASP A 295 -18.52 -16.93 -25.93
CA ASP A 295 -18.60 -17.72 -27.15
C ASP A 295 -19.42 -18.98 -26.89
N TYR A 296 -20.68 -18.98 -27.30
CA TYR A 296 -21.55 -20.16 -27.13
C TYR A 296 -21.22 -21.29 -28.13
N GLY A 297 -20.33 -21.05 -29.10
CA GLY A 297 -19.91 -22.01 -30.10
C GLY A 297 -20.94 -22.24 -31.20
N GLU A 298 -20.74 -23.35 -31.91
CA GLU A 298 -21.57 -23.71 -33.05
C GLU A 298 -22.97 -24.18 -32.63
N ILE A 299 -23.88 -24.16 -33.60
CA ILE A 299 -25.20 -24.75 -33.45
C ILE A 299 -25.04 -26.26 -33.28
N CYS A 300 -25.62 -26.82 -32.23
CA CYS A 300 -25.55 -28.25 -31.97
C CYS A 300 -26.90 -28.95 -32.16
N LYS A 301 -26.86 -30.23 -32.55
CA LYS A 301 -28.06 -31.04 -32.79
C LYS A 301 -28.57 -31.68 -31.49
N CYS A 302 -29.86 -31.51 -31.26
CA CYS A 302 -30.68 -31.95 -30.13
C CYS A 302 -30.47 -33.41 -29.66
N PRO A 303 -30.82 -33.75 -28.40
CA PRO A 303 -31.68 -33.00 -27.49
C PRO A 303 -30.96 -31.91 -26.70
N CYS A 304 -31.45 -30.68 -26.82
CA CYS A 304 -31.04 -29.57 -25.98
C CYS A 304 -31.76 -29.71 -24.64
N SER A 305 -31.08 -29.54 -23.52
CA SER A 305 -31.79 -29.61 -22.24
C SER A 305 -32.81 -28.48 -22.15
N ASP A 306 -34.03 -28.81 -21.76
CA ASP A 306 -35.16 -27.87 -21.73
C ASP A 306 -34.85 -26.60 -20.92
N ARG A 307 -35.48 -25.49 -21.32
CA ARG A 307 -35.48 -24.23 -20.58
C ARG A 307 -36.04 -24.50 -19.16
N GLN A 308 -35.19 -24.52 -18.14
CA GLN A 308 -35.61 -24.40 -16.74
C GLN A 308 -35.79 -22.94 -16.37
#